data_AF-A0A516Q5Z0-F1
#
_entry.id   AF-A0A516Q5Z0-F1
#
_cell.length_a   1.000
_cell.length_b   1.000
_cell.length_c   1.000
_cell.angle_alpha   90.00
_cell.angle_beta   90.00
_cell.angle_gamma   90.00
#
_symmetry.space_group_name_H-M   'P 1'
#
loop_
_entity.id
_entity.type
_entity.pdbx_description
1 polymer ?
#
loop_
_entity_poly.entity_id
_entity_poly.type
_entity_poly.pdbx_seq_one_letter_code
_entity_poly.pdbx_strand_id
1 'polypeptide(L)' 'MDRNLSRGAVRKLLTDHAEYGGWELTRLRRYRDGTRDVWIRRKIIKVRSTLEPPTFDRTS' A
#
# COMPACT_ATOMS: atom_id res chain seq x y z
N MET A 1 -13.03 24.76 -4.91
CA MET A 1 -12.38 23.44 -4.77
C MET A 1 -13.11 22.68 -3.68
N ASP A 2 -14.09 21.86 -4.09
CA ASP A 2 -14.97 21.11 -3.21
C ASP A 2 -14.23 19.97 -2.50
N ARG A 3 -14.13 20.08 -1.16
CA ARG A 3 -13.49 19.08 -0.29
C ARG A 3 -14.40 17.90 0.05
N ASN A 4 -15.42 17.62 -0.75
CA ASN A 4 -16.44 16.61 -0.42
C ASN A 4 -16.34 15.42 -1.38
N LEU A 5 -15.28 14.62 -1.22
CA LEU A 5 -15.21 13.30 -1.83
C LEU A 5 -16.37 12.47 -1.26
N SER A 6 -17.37 12.19 -2.10
CA SER A 6 -18.48 11.31 -1.75
C SER A 6 -17.95 10.00 -1.13
N ARG A 7 -18.65 9.46 -0.13
CA ARG A 7 -18.26 8.22 0.57
C ARG A 7 -17.96 7.07 -0.39
N GLY A 8 -18.65 7.03 -1.54
CA GLY A 8 -18.39 6.06 -2.61
C GLY A 8 -17.05 6.26 -3.32
N ALA A 9 -16.66 7.52 -3.54
CA ALA A 9 -15.37 7.88 -4.13
C ALA A 9 -14.20 7.55 -3.18
N VAL A 10 -14.36 7.82 -1.88
CA VAL A 10 -13.36 7.43 -0.86
C VAL A 10 -13.20 5.91 -0.82
N ARG A 11 -14.32 5.17 -0.85
CA ARG A 11 -14.29 3.70 -0.87
C ARG A 11 -13.60 3.16 -2.12
N LYS A 12 -13.89 3.72 -3.30
CA LYS A 12 -13.25 3.32 -4.57
C LYS A 12 -11.75 3.62 -4.55
N LEU A 13 -11.35 4.80 -4.09
CA LEU A 13 -9.94 5.18 -3.94
C LEU A 13 -9.19 4.23 -3.01
N LEU A 14 -9.78 3.85 -1.87
CA LEU A 14 -9.19 2.88 -0.94
C LEU A 14 -9.09 1.47 -1.54
N THR A 15 -10.08 1.06 -2.34
CA THR A 15 -10.07 -0.22 -3.07
C THR A 15 -8.99 -0.23 -4.16
N ASP A 16 -8.94 0.78 -5.02
CA ASP A 16 -7.93 0.92 -6.07
C ASP A 16 -6.52 0.96 -5.46
N HIS A 17 -6.34 1.67 -4.33
CA HIS A 17 -5.08 1.64 -3.59
C HIS A 17 -4.74 0.26 -3.04
N ALA A 18 -5.71 -0.51 -2.55
CA ALA A 18 -5.47 -1.87 -2.08
C ALA A 18 -5.10 -2.82 -3.24
N GLU A 19 -5.75 -2.65 -4.40
CA GLU A 19 -5.62 -3.51 -5.58
C GLU A 19 -4.30 -3.28 -6.32
N TYR A 20 -3.83 -2.03 -6.40
CA TYR A 20 -2.56 -1.67 -7.09
C TYR A 20 -1.38 -1.35 -6.16
N GLY A 21 -1.64 -0.98 -4.90
CA GLY A 21 -0.61 -0.45 -3.99
C GLY A 21 0.03 -1.46 -3.04
N GLY A 22 -0.33 -2.74 -3.14
CA GLY A 22 0.22 -3.80 -2.28
C GLY A 22 -0.15 -3.65 -0.81
N TRP A 23 -1.35 -3.14 -0.51
CA TRP A 23 -1.79 -2.96 0.87
C TRP A 23 -2.46 -4.24 1.38
N GLU A 24 -1.93 -4.80 2.45
CA GLU A 24 -2.46 -6.00 3.11
C GLU A 24 -3.32 -5.60 4.32
N LEU A 25 -4.51 -6.19 4.43
CA LEU A 25 -5.35 -6.07 5.61
C LEU A 25 -4.61 -6.66 6.82
N THR A 26 -4.31 -5.81 7.80
CA THR A 26 -3.59 -6.21 9.02
C THR A 26 -4.55 -6.45 10.16
N ARG A 27 -5.62 -5.63 10.28
CA ARG A 27 -6.61 -5.78 11.34
C ARG A 27 -7.95 -5.20 10.91
N LEU A 28 -9.03 -5.84 11.36
CA LEU A 28 -10.39 -5.35 11.25
C LEU A 28 -11.01 -5.35 12.65
N ARG A 29 -11.56 -4.21 13.08
CA ARG A 29 -12.34 -4.11 14.32
C ARG A 29 -13.74 -3.63 13.98
N ARG A 30 -14.75 -4.39 14.39
CA ARG A 30 -16.15 -3.99 14.33
C ARG A 30 -16.60 -3.54 15.71
N TYR A 31 -17.31 -2.43 15.77
CA TYR A 31 -17.93 -1.94 16.98
C TYR A 31 -19.43 -2.25 16.99
N ARG A 32 -20.03 -2.23 18.18
CA ARG A 32 -21.44 -2.60 18.40
C ARG A 32 -22.40 -1.56 17.83
N ASP A 33 -21.94 -0.33 17.66
CA ASP A 33 -22.62 0.79 17.01
C ASP A 33 -22.63 0.68 15.47
N GLY A 34 -21.98 -0.36 14.91
CA GLY A 34 -21.91 -0.62 13.48
C GLY A 34 -20.70 0.00 12.77
N THR A 35 -19.89 0.79 13.47
CA THR A 35 -18.66 1.36 12.90
C THR A 35 -17.55 0.31 12.78
N ARG A 36 -16.54 0.61 11.93
CA ARG A 36 -15.46 -0.32 11.61
C ARG A 36 -14.14 0.41 11.46
N ASP A 37 -13.15 -0.02 12.22
CA ASP A 37 -11.76 0.39 12.02
C ASP A 37 -11.04 -0.68 11.21
N VAL A 38 -10.30 -0.23 10.20
CA VAL A 38 -9.52 -1.09 9.31
C VAL A 38 -8.09 -0.59 9.32
N TRP A 39 -7.16 -1.48 9.68
CA TRP A 39 -5.73 -1.23 9.59
C TRP A 39 -5.18 -1.98 8.39
N ILE A 40 -4.57 -1.24 7.48
CA ILE A 40 -3.85 -1.76 6.32
C ILE A 40 -2.37 -1.41 6.44
N ARG A 41 -1.50 -2.29 5.94
CA ARG A 41 -0.05 -2.03 5.86
C ARG A 41 0.41 -2.17 4.43
N ARG A 42 1.46 -1.45 4.04
CA ARG A 42 2.13 -1.71 2.76
C ARG A 42 2.96 -2.99 2.84
N LYS A 43 2.79 -3.86 1.86
CA LYS A 43 3.70 -4.97 1.60
C LYS A 43 4.92 -4.43 0.87
N ILE A 44 6.09 -4.52 1.51
CA ILE A 44 7.36 -4.20 0.86
C ILE A 44 7.77 -5.41 0.02
N ILE A 45 7.72 -5.28 -1.31
CA ILE A 45 8.23 -6.29 -2.23
C ILE A 45 9.70 -5.97 -2.49
N LYS A 46 10.61 -6.78 -1.91
CA LYS A 46 12.04 -6.65 -2.18
C LYS A 46 12.36 -7.33 -3.52
N VAL A 47 12.70 -6.54 -4.52
CA VAL A 47 13.21 -7.05 -5.80
C VAL A 47 14.70 -7.27 -5.67
N ARG A 48 15.18 -8.47 -6.04
CA ARG A 48 16.62 -8.74 -6.13
C ARG A 48 17.16 -7.99 -7.35
N SER A 49 18.18 -7.16 -7.15
CA SER A 49 18.91 -6.54 -8.25
C SER A 49 19.49 -7.62 -9.15
N THR A 50 19.17 -7.57 -10.44
CA THR A 50 19.76 -8.43 -11.47
C THR A 50 20.95 -7.77 -12.16
N LEU A 51 21.27 -6.53 -11.81
CA LEU A 51 22.44 -5.85 -12.36
C LEU A 51 23.69 -6.57 -11.83
N GLU A 52 24.54 -7.03 -12.76
CA GLU A 52 25.87 -7.50 -12.42
C GLU A 52 26.58 -6.39 -11.64
N PRO A 53 27.16 -6.69 -10.46
CA PRO A 53 27.87 -5.67 -9.70
C PRO A 53 28.93 -5.07 -10.61
N PRO A 54 29.07 -3.72 -10.67
CA PRO A 54 30.10 -3.11 -11.50
C PRO A 54 31.45 -3.64 -11.02
N THR A 55 32.11 -4.40 -11.91
CA THR A 55 33.49 -4.84 -11.73
C THR A 55 34.34 -3.59 -11.80
N PHE A 56 34.46 -2.89 -10.67
CA PHE A 56 35.48 -1.87 -10.51
C PHE A 56 36.80 -2.62 -10.47
N ASP A 57 37.46 -2.71 -11.62
CA ASP A 57 38.80 -3.24 -11.75
C ASP A 57 39.72 -2.49 -10.79
N ARG A 58 40.02 -3.15 -9.68
CA ARG A 58 40.94 -2.67 -8.65
C ARG A 58 42.35 -2.96 -9.14
N THR A 59 42.81 -2.17 -10.09
CA THR A 59 44.20 -2.19 -10.53
C THR A 59 44.69 -0.77 -10.79
N SER A 60 45.38 -0.20 -9.80
CA SER A 60 46.66 0.48 -9.95
C SER A 60 47.24 0.85 -8.59
#